data_AF-A0A5R9H848-F1
#
_entry.id   AF-A0A5R9H848-F1
#
_cell.length_a   1.000
_cell.length_b   1.000
_cell.length_c   1.000
_cell.angle_alpha   90.00
_cell.angle_beta   90.00
_cell.angle_gamma   90.00
#
_symmetry.space_group_name_H-M   'P 1'
#
loop_
_entity.id
_entity.type
_entity.pdbx_description
1 polymer ?
#
loop_
_entity_poly.entity_id
_entity_poly.type
_entity_poly.pdbx_seq_one_letter_code
_entity_poly.pdbx_strand_id
1 'polypeptide(L)' 'MEEFILSKKELIKLFEEGTLKDKEKIWLYEDKEVKIVALHKVEPRFLQDLTNAEYFKIVFVK' A
#
# COMPACT_ATOMS: atom_id res chain seq x y z
N MET A 1 -6.98 -15.43 -0.02
CA MET A 1 -5.88 -14.49 -0.31
C MET A 1 -5.71 -13.70 0.95
N GLU A 2 -4.52 -13.69 1.53
CA GLU A 2 -4.25 -12.87 2.70
C GLU A 2 -4.24 -11.40 2.26
N GLU A 3 -4.81 -10.52 3.08
CA GLU A 3 -4.81 -9.09 2.85
C GLU A 3 -4.88 -8.36 4.19
N PHE A 4 -4.25 -7.19 4.27
CA PHE A 4 -4.31 -6.36 5.47
C PHE A 4 -4.27 -4.88 5.11
N ILE A 5 -4.83 -4.07 6.01
CA ILE A 5 -4.88 -2.61 5.87
C ILE A 5 -3.89 -2.03 6.85
N LEU A 6 -3.16 -1.03 6.39
CA LEU A 6 -2.19 -0.29 7.18
C LEU A 6 -2.26 1.20 6.85
N SER A 7 -1.77 2.03 7.76
CA SER A 7 -1.68 3.47 7.55
C SER A 7 -0.49 3.84 6.66
N LYS A 8 -0.51 5.07 6.12
CA LYS A 8 0.65 5.65 5.41
C LYS A 8 1.96 5.53 6.20
N LYS A 9 1.91 5.76 7.52
CA LYS A 9 3.08 5.70 8.40
C LYS A 9 3.65 4.29 8.50
N GLU A 10 2.79 3.29 8.61
CA GLU A 10 3.20 1.88 8.65
C GLU A 10 3.77 1.43 7.30
N LEU A 11 3.21 1.91 6.18
CA LEU A 11 3.72 1.57 4.85
C LEU A 11 5.14 2.09 4.66
N ILE A 12 5.38 3.34 5.05
CA ILE A 12 6.71 3.95 5.01
C ILE A 12 7.67 3.17 5.91
N LYS A 13 7.25 2.83 7.14
CA LYS A 13 8.06 2.06 8.07
C LYS A 13 8.47 0.70 7.48
N LEU A 14 7.53 -0.03 6.86
CA LEU A 14 7.82 -1.31 6.22
C LEU A 14 8.82 -1.18 5.06
N PHE A 15 8.76 -0.07 4.33
CA PHE A 15 9.70 0.22 3.26
C PHE A 15 11.09 0.57 3.81
N GLU A 16 11.16 1.41 4.85
CA GLU A 16 12.42 1.78 5.53
C GLU A 16 13.10 0.59 6.20
N GLU A 17 12.32 -0.34 6.76
CA GLU A 17 12.82 -1.59 7.37
C GLU A 17 13.24 -2.64 6.31
N GLY A 18 12.95 -2.39 5.02
CA GLY A 18 13.25 -3.31 3.93
C GLY A 18 12.36 -4.55 3.88
N THR A 19 11.30 -4.60 4.69
CA THR A 19 10.27 -5.65 4.69
C THR A 19 9.41 -5.56 3.43
N LEU A 20 9.12 -4.34 2.98
CA LEU A 20 8.48 -4.02 1.71
C LEU A 20 9.53 -3.53 0.70
N LYS A 21 9.68 -4.23 -0.43
CA LYS A 21 10.65 -3.90 -1.48
C LYS A 21 9.95 -3.60 -2.80
N ASP A 22 10.40 -2.55 -3.46
CA ASP A 22 10.05 -2.27 -4.84
C ASP A 22 10.98 -3.07 -5.77
N LYS A 23 10.41 -3.92 -6.63
CA LYS A 23 11.12 -4.64 -7.68
C LYS A 23 10.50 -4.29 -9.03
N GLU A 24 10.90 -3.15 -9.59
CA GLU A 24 10.56 -2.59 -10.92
C GLU A 24 9.06 -2.50 -11.27
N LYS A 25 8.34 -3.63 -11.25
CA LYS A 25 6.92 -3.81 -11.59
C LYS A 25 6.11 -4.51 -10.51
N ILE A 26 6.76 -5.04 -9.46
CA ILE A 26 6.09 -5.76 -8.38
C ILE A 26 6.53 -5.22 -7.03
N TRP A 27 5.64 -5.33 -6.05
CA TRP A 27 5.97 -5.11 -4.66
C TRP A 27 6.19 -6.46 -4.00
N LEU A 28 7.24 -6.56 -3.19
CA LEU A 28 7.53 -7.75 -2.41
C LEU A 28 7.38 -7.42 -0.93
N TYR A 29 6.51 -8.16 -0.24
CA TYR A 29 6.43 -8.16 1.21
C TYR A 29 6.90 -9.52 1.71
N GLU A 30 7.99 -9.56 2.48
CA GLU A 30 8.61 -10.81 2.95
C GLU A 30 8.81 -11.85 1.82
N ASP A 31 9.37 -11.40 0.70
CA ASP A 31 9.63 -12.19 -0.52
C ASP A 31 8.37 -12.74 -1.24
N LYS A 32 7.17 -12.35 -0.81
CA LYS A 32 5.92 -12.64 -1.51
C LYS A 32 5.46 -11.44 -2.34
N GLU A 33 4.96 -11.70 -3.53
CA GLU A 33 4.38 -10.66 -4.38
C GLU A 33 3.09 -10.10 -3.76
N VAL A 34 3.02 -8.77 -3.68
CA VAL A 34 1.85 -8.06 -3.17
C VAL A 34 1.43 -6.92 -4.08
N LYS A 35 0.18 -6.51 -3.94
CA LYS A 35 -0.38 -5.29 -4.53
C LYS A 35 -0.74 -4.31 -3.43
N ILE A 36 -0.38 -3.05 -3.62
CA ILE A 36 -0.71 -1.95 -2.72
C ILE A 36 -1.86 -1.16 -3.34
N VAL A 37 -2.96 -1.05 -2.60
CA VAL A 37 -4.17 -0.31 -3.02
C VAL A 37 -4.39 0.85 -2.06
N ALA A 38 -4.36 2.08 -2.56
CA ALA A 38 -4.66 3.26 -1.77
C ALA A 38 -6.16 3.34 -1.45
N LEU A 39 -6.50 3.49 -0.16
CA LEU A 39 -7.87 3.64 0.30
C LEU A 39 -8.13 5.13 0.57
N HIS A 40 -8.85 5.78 -0.33
CA HIS A 40 -9.32 7.15 -0.16
C HIS A 40 -10.74 7.13 0.42
N LYS A 41 -10.95 7.82 1.55
CA LYS A 41 -12.28 8.04 2.15
C LYS A 41 -13.04 9.22 1.53
N VAL A 42 -12.53 9.81 0.46
CA VAL A 42 -13.04 11.08 -0.09
C VAL A 42 -13.97 10.79 -1.26
N GLU A 43 -15.17 11.38 -1.23
CA GLU A 43 -16.08 11.35 -2.38
C GLU A 43 -15.40 11.96 -3.63
N PRO A 44 -15.62 11.40 -4.83
CA PRO A 44 -14.93 11.84 -6.05
C PRO A 44 -15.02 13.35 -6.35
N ARG A 45 -16.05 14.02 -5.82
CA ARG A 45 -16.30 15.47 -5.99
C ARG A 45 -15.33 16.37 -5.20
N PHE A 46 -14.61 15.83 -4.22
CA PHE A 46 -13.65 16.58 -3.39
C PHE A 46 -12.19 16.12 -3.58
N LEU A 47 -11.92 15.35 -4.65
CA LEU A 47 -10.58 14.87 -5.04
C LEU A 47 -9.69 16.01 -5.59
N GLN A 48 -9.46 17.09 -4.81
CA GLN A 48 -8.42 18.05 -5.14
C GLN A 48 -7.01 17.50 -4.82
N ASP A 49 -6.89 16.64 -3.81
CA ASP A 49 -5.63 15.99 -3.41
C ASP A 49 -5.72 14.45 -3.51
N LEU A 50 -5.56 13.94 -4.74
CA LEU A 50 -5.49 12.50 -5.05
C LEU A 50 -4.32 11.79 -4.34
N THR A 51 -3.34 12.52 -3.82
CA THR A 51 -2.08 12.00 -3.27
C THR A 51 -2.12 11.67 -1.77
N ASN A 52 -3.20 12.01 -1.06
CA ASN A 52 -3.26 11.89 0.40
C ASN A 52 -4.17 10.75 0.88
N ALA A 53 -3.85 9.51 0.49
CA ALA A 53 -4.45 8.34 1.14
C ALA A 53 -3.93 8.20 2.58
N GLU A 54 -4.85 8.11 3.54
CA GLU A 54 -4.52 7.83 4.95
C GLU A 54 -4.22 6.34 5.16
N TYR A 55 -4.87 5.48 4.38
CA TYR A 55 -4.79 4.03 4.51
C TYR A 55 -4.44 3.36 3.18
N PHE A 56 -3.73 2.25 3.27
CA PHE A 56 -3.31 1.42 2.16
C PHE A 56 -3.65 -0.03 2.49
N LYS A 57 -4.03 -0.79 1.47
CA LYS A 57 -4.33 -2.21 1.56
C LYS A 57 -3.25 -2.99 0.82
N ILE A 58 -2.60 -3.92 1.51
CA ILE A 58 -1.69 -4.89 0.92
C ILE A 58 -2.48 -6.17 0.63
N VAL A 59 -2.40 -6.63 -0.62
CA VAL A 59 -3.07 -7.85 -1.09
C VAL A 59 -2.02 -8.80 -1.64
N PHE A 60 -1.91 -9.99 -1.07
CA PHE A 60 -0.96 -11.00 -1.56
C PHE A 60 -1.42 -11.56 -2.90
N VAL A 61 -0.53 -11.51 -3.89
CA VAL A 61 -0.71 -12.18 -5.18
C VAL A 61 -0.39 -13.66 -4.99
N LYS A 62 -1.28 -14.52 -5.49
CA LYS A 62 -1.23 -15.97 -5.27
C LYS A 62 -0.26 -16.65 -6.21
#